data_AF-A0A2Z3HBX4-F1
#
_entry.id   AF-A0A2Z3HBX4-F1
#
_cell.length_a   1.000
_cell.length_b   1.000
_cell.length_c   1.000
_cell.angle_alpha   90.00
_cell.angle_beta   90.00
_cell.angle_gamma   90.00
#
_symmetry.space_group_name_H-M   'P 1'
#
loop_
_entity.id
_entity.type
_entity.pdbx_description
1 polymer ?
#
loop_
_entity_poly.entity_id
_entity_poly.type
_entity_poly.pdbx_seq_one_letter_code
_entity_poly.pdbx_strand_id
1 'polypeptide(L)'
;MPQTPNGAAAPYCSVALFLEYHDWQQIADLIRDGEGPRPTRARILDGTTPSDEYTRINRVLLAASGELEGACFVGKRYSTDDLAALTGSGAERLRKIVADLAFWTLSQRRQPGSADPDTVPGAKQALAELDRLRDGDRIFPLQESANAGLPSTSDPDPSQQANPLITNAERFFGTHRQGYNRPYRPGGY
;
A
#
# COMPACT_ATOMS: atom_id res chain seq x y z
N MET A 1 -19.03 -14.42 10.08
CA MET A 1 -18.12 -15.23 9.25
C MET A 1 -16.69 -14.91 9.68
N PRO A 2 -15.81 -15.90 9.86
CA PRO A 2 -14.39 -15.63 10.16
C PRO A 2 -13.76 -14.85 9.01
N GLN A 3 -12.95 -13.83 9.33
CA GLN A 3 -12.20 -13.06 8.34
C GLN A 3 -10.83 -13.73 8.13
N THR A 4 -10.38 -13.84 6.87
CA THR A 4 -9.04 -14.33 6.55
C THR A 4 -8.02 -13.21 6.79
N PRO A 5 -7.01 -13.40 7.65
CA PRO A 5 -5.98 -12.40 7.86
C PRO A 5 -5.15 -12.21 6.58
N ASN A 6 -4.88 -10.96 6.22
CA ASN A 6 -4.03 -10.57 5.09
C ASN A 6 -2.95 -9.62 5.61
N GLY A 7 -1.86 -10.18 6.17
CA GLY A 7 -0.76 -9.43 6.77
C GLY A 7 0.55 -10.18 6.57
N ALA A 8 1.68 -9.47 6.53
CA ALA A 8 2.97 -10.13 6.36
C ALA A 8 3.34 -10.95 7.61
N ALA A 9 3.86 -12.16 7.38
CA ALA A 9 4.37 -13.02 8.46
C ALA A 9 5.77 -12.63 8.94
N ALA A 10 6.49 -11.82 8.15
CA ALA A 10 7.84 -11.35 8.42
C ALA A 10 7.89 -9.82 8.27
N PRO A 11 8.72 -9.13 9.08
CA PRO A 11 8.87 -7.69 8.94
C PRO A 11 9.53 -7.34 7.61
N TYR A 12 9.12 -6.20 7.03
CA TYR A 12 9.70 -5.73 5.77
C TYR A 12 11.15 -5.24 5.90
N CYS A 13 11.55 -4.82 7.11
CA CYS A 13 12.91 -4.45 7.44
C CYS A 13 13.55 -5.55 8.30
N SER A 14 14.73 -6.02 7.89
CA SER A 14 15.47 -7.02 8.66
C SER A 14 16.24 -6.37 9.80
N VAL A 15 16.55 -7.15 10.85
CA VAL A 15 17.37 -6.65 11.97
C VAL A 15 18.74 -6.15 11.49
N ALA A 16 19.33 -6.80 10.47
CA ALA A 16 20.61 -6.36 9.91
C ALA A 16 20.52 -4.97 9.28
N LEU A 17 19.52 -4.72 8.44
CA LEU A 17 19.29 -3.42 7.81
C LEU A 17 18.88 -2.35 8.83
N PHE A 18 18.14 -2.73 9.87
CA PHE A 18 17.79 -1.83 10.96
C PHE A 18 19.03 -1.25 11.66
N LEU A 19 20.08 -2.06 11.85
CA LEU A 19 21.37 -1.60 12.39
C LEU A 19 22.20 -0.75 11.41
N GLU A 20 21.82 -0.69 10.14
CA GLU A 20 22.46 0.20 9.16
C GLU A 20 21.83 1.60 9.20
N TYR A 21 20.52 1.70 9.46
CA TYR A 21 19.82 2.98 9.55
C TYR A 21 20.07 3.71 10.89
N HIS A 22 20.24 2.97 11.99
CA HIS A 22 20.44 3.54 13.31
C HIS A 22 21.66 2.93 14.00
N ASP A 23 22.30 3.71 14.89
CA ASP A 23 23.45 3.23 15.65
C ASP A 23 23.07 2.03 16.53
N TRP A 24 23.77 0.92 16.30
CA TRP A 24 23.60 -0.31 17.06
C TRP A 24 23.79 -0.12 18.57
N GLN A 25 24.61 0.85 19.00
CA GLN A 25 24.82 1.14 20.42
C GLN A 25 23.57 1.74 21.06
N GLN A 26 22.90 2.66 20.36
CA GLN A 26 21.66 3.26 20.83
C GLN A 26 20.56 2.19 20.90
N ILE A 27 20.46 1.36 19.88
CA ILE A 27 19.51 0.23 19.86
C ILE A 27 19.78 -0.72 21.02
N ALA A 28 21.05 -1.08 21.28
CA ALA A 28 21.43 -1.93 22.39
C ALA A 28 21.00 -1.34 23.75
N ASP A 29 21.15 -0.02 23.91
CA ASP A 29 20.73 0.68 25.14
C ASP A 29 19.20 0.74 25.29
N LEU A 30 18.46 0.86 24.18
CA LEU A 30 16.99 0.88 24.18
C LEU A 30 16.39 -0.49 24.50
N ILE A 31 17.01 -1.58 24.04
CA ILE A 31 16.49 -2.94 24.25
C ILE A 31 16.82 -3.47 25.63
N ARG A 32 17.94 -3.01 26.21
CA ARG A 32 18.40 -3.43 27.53
C ARG A 32 17.38 -3.01 28.59
N ASP A 33 16.76 -3.99 29.23
CA ASP A 33 15.78 -3.72 30.30
C ASP A 33 16.42 -3.56 31.69
N GLY A 34 17.57 -4.19 31.95
CA GLY A 34 18.22 -4.18 33.27
C GLY A 34 19.58 -3.46 33.32
N GLU A 35 20.28 -3.61 34.45
CA GLU A 35 21.65 -3.09 34.65
C GLU A 35 22.74 -3.99 34.06
N GLY A 36 22.36 -5.01 33.30
CA GLY A 36 23.29 -5.91 32.63
C GLY A 36 24.23 -5.20 31.65
N PRO A 37 25.30 -5.88 31.24
CA PRO A 37 26.20 -5.36 30.21
C PRO A 37 25.43 -5.10 28.92
N ARG A 38 25.84 -4.07 28.19
CA ARG A 38 25.27 -3.75 26.87
C ARG A 38 25.40 -4.98 25.95
N PRO A 39 24.32 -5.42 25.27
CA PRO A 39 24.42 -6.53 24.34
C PRO A 39 25.37 -6.19 23.19
N THR A 40 26.18 -7.16 22.77
CA THR A 40 27.12 -6.98 21.66
C THR A 40 26.37 -7.01 20.33
N ARG A 41 26.92 -6.32 19.31
CA ARG A 41 26.36 -6.31 17.95
C ARG A 41 26.13 -7.72 17.40
N ALA A 42 27.06 -8.65 17.64
CA ALA A 42 26.95 -10.04 17.19
C ALA A 42 25.73 -10.74 17.80
N ARG A 43 25.45 -10.52 19.09
CA ARG A 43 24.30 -11.10 19.80
C ARG A 43 22.97 -10.54 19.28
N ILE A 44 22.95 -9.28 18.89
CA ILE A 44 21.78 -8.63 18.27
C ILE A 44 21.51 -9.19 16.87
N LEU A 45 22.54 -9.57 16.11
CA LEU A 45 22.42 -10.07 14.75
C LEU A 45 22.19 -11.59 14.65
N ASP A 46 22.36 -12.32 15.76
CA ASP A 46 22.18 -13.76 15.76
C ASP A 46 20.70 -14.16 15.65
N GLY A 47 20.27 -14.38 14.41
CA GLY A 47 18.98 -14.97 14.07
C GLY A 47 18.98 -16.51 14.04
N THR A 48 20.13 -17.15 14.24
CA THR A 48 20.24 -18.62 14.17
C THR A 48 19.94 -19.27 15.52
N THR A 49 20.43 -18.68 16.60
CA THR A 49 20.00 -18.97 17.96
C THR A 49 19.31 -17.71 18.46
N PRO A 50 17.98 -17.58 18.29
CA PRO A 50 17.30 -16.32 18.54
C PRO A 50 17.52 -15.90 19.98
N SER A 51 18.42 -14.94 20.15
CA SER A 51 18.63 -14.31 21.43
C SER A 51 17.35 -13.57 21.83
N ASP A 52 17.14 -13.38 23.12
CA ASP A 52 16.02 -12.57 23.59
C ASP A 52 16.04 -11.18 22.95
N GLU A 53 17.25 -10.64 22.71
CA GLU A 53 17.45 -9.36 22.04
C GLU A 53 16.99 -9.37 20.58
N TYR A 54 17.44 -10.34 19.77
CA TYR A 54 17.01 -10.46 18.37
C TYR A 54 15.49 -10.60 18.27
N THR A 55 14.92 -11.48 19.10
CA THR A 55 13.47 -11.74 19.12
C THR A 55 12.66 -10.49 19.45
N ARG A 56 13.14 -9.68 20.40
CA ARG A 56 12.48 -8.42 20.78
C ARG A 56 12.50 -7.42 19.64
N ILE A 57 13.65 -7.22 18.99
CA ILE A 57 13.73 -6.30 17.84
C ILE A 57 12.82 -6.78 16.72
N ASN A 58 12.89 -8.07 16.39
CA ASN A 58 12.10 -8.64 15.31
C ASN A 58 10.58 -8.47 15.55
N ARG A 59 10.13 -8.62 16.80
CA ARG A 59 8.73 -8.34 17.17
C ARG A 59 8.34 -6.88 17.01
N VAL A 60 9.22 -5.95 17.36
CA VAL A 60 8.94 -4.51 17.20
C VAL A 60 8.93 -4.12 15.72
N LEU A 61 9.86 -4.65 14.91
CA LEU A 61 9.86 -4.47 13.45
C LEU A 61 8.60 -5.04 12.80
N LEU A 62 8.11 -6.18 13.30
CA LEU A 62 6.86 -6.78 12.82
C LEU A 62 5.65 -5.91 13.18
N ALA A 63 5.59 -5.38 14.40
CA ALA A 63 4.54 -4.44 14.81
C ALA A 63 4.55 -3.17 13.95
N ALA A 64 5.73 -2.57 13.73
CA ALA A 64 5.89 -1.41 12.86
C ALA A 64 5.49 -1.70 11.40
N SER A 65 5.78 -2.91 10.90
CA SER A 65 5.32 -3.35 9.58
C SER A 65 3.79 -3.42 9.51
N GLY A 66 3.14 -3.94 10.56
CA GLY A 66 1.69 -3.97 10.65
C GLY A 66 1.03 -2.58 10.69
N GLU A 67 1.68 -1.59 11.32
CA GLU A 67 1.19 -0.19 11.27
C GLU A 67 1.24 0.38 9.85
N LEU A 68 2.33 0.11 9.12
CA LEU A 68 2.46 0.51 7.71
C LEU A 68 1.41 -0.17 6.83
N GLU A 69 1.22 -1.48 6.98
CA GLU A 69 0.17 -2.22 6.28
C GLU A 69 -1.20 -1.63 6.58
N GLY A 70 -1.51 -1.36 7.85
CA GLY A 70 -2.77 -0.74 8.26
C GLY A 70 -3.02 0.59 7.56
N ALA A 71 -2.00 1.45 7.45
CA ALA A 71 -2.10 2.70 6.71
C ALA A 71 -2.39 2.48 5.22
N CYS A 72 -1.69 1.54 4.57
CA CYS A 72 -1.90 1.20 3.17
C CYS A 72 -3.28 0.57 2.90
N PHE A 73 -3.78 -0.26 3.82
CA PHE A 73 -5.10 -0.89 3.73
C PHE A 73 -6.23 0.13 3.81
N VAL A 74 -6.13 1.12 4.70
CA VAL A 74 -7.12 2.22 4.80
C VAL A 74 -7.21 2.99 3.47
N GLY A 75 -6.06 3.26 2.83
CA GLY A 75 -6.01 3.88 1.52
C GLY A 75 -6.50 3.01 0.36
N LYS A 76 -6.67 1.69 0.58
CA LYS A 76 -7.02 0.67 -0.43
C LYS A 76 -6.14 0.72 -1.69
N ARG A 77 -4.87 1.14 -1.55
CA ARG A 77 -3.94 1.32 -2.68
C ARG A 77 -3.02 0.14 -2.90
N TYR A 78 -2.60 -0.50 -1.81
CA TYR A 78 -1.61 -1.58 -1.86
C TYR A 78 -2.11 -2.76 -1.05
N SER A 79 -1.90 -3.96 -1.59
CA SER A 79 -1.96 -5.20 -0.84
C SER A 79 -0.60 -5.50 -0.19
N THR A 80 -0.59 -6.44 0.74
CA THR A 80 0.64 -6.97 1.34
C THR A 80 1.59 -7.56 0.30
N ASP A 81 1.03 -8.18 -0.75
CA ASP A 81 1.80 -8.79 -1.83
C ASP A 81 2.48 -7.73 -2.70
N ASP A 82 1.80 -6.61 -2.98
CA ASP A 82 2.39 -5.48 -3.71
C ASP A 82 3.56 -4.87 -2.95
N LEU A 83 3.40 -4.71 -1.63
CA LEU A 83 4.46 -4.19 -0.76
C LEU A 83 5.66 -5.14 -0.69
N ALA A 84 5.41 -6.46 -0.68
CA ALA A 84 6.47 -7.47 -0.71
C ALA A 84 7.19 -7.53 -2.07
N ALA A 85 6.49 -7.19 -3.16
CA ALA A 85 7.04 -7.17 -4.51
C ALA A 85 7.88 -5.91 -4.81
N LEU A 86 7.89 -4.91 -3.93
CA LEU A 86 8.70 -3.70 -4.11
C LEU A 86 10.20 -4.02 -4.19
N THR A 87 10.88 -3.36 -5.11
CA THR A 87 12.34 -3.46 -5.30
C THR A 87 12.99 -2.08 -5.41
N GLY A 88 14.33 -2.04 -5.42
CA GLY A 88 15.10 -0.82 -5.61
C GLY A 88 14.82 0.26 -4.54
N SER A 89 14.72 1.52 -4.97
CA SER A 89 14.52 2.66 -4.08
C SER A 89 13.18 2.66 -3.36
N GLY A 90 12.13 2.05 -3.95
CA GLY A 90 10.82 1.90 -3.31
C GLY A 90 10.89 0.99 -2.09
N ALA A 91 11.58 -0.15 -2.22
CA ALA A 91 11.80 -1.09 -1.12
C ALA A 91 12.65 -0.46 0.00
N GLU A 92 13.72 0.26 -0.36
CA GLU A 92 14.56 0.96 0.61
C GLU A 92 13.80 2.03 1.40
N ARG A 93 12.93 2.79 0.72
CA ARG A 93 12.07 3.76 1.41
C ARG A 93 11.11 3.08 2.38
N LEU A 94 10.50 1.96 1.98
CA LEU A 94 9.60 1.20 2.85
C LEU A 94 10.35 0.68 4.09
N ARG A 95 11.53 0.08 3.90
CA ARG A 95 12.39 -0.42 4.98
C ARG A 95 12.79 0.69 5.95
N LYS A 96 13.12 1.87 5.42
CA LYS A 96 13.43 3.05 6.24
C LYS A 96 12.25 3.49 7.11
N ILE A 97 11.04 3.56 6.56
CA ILE A 97 9.84 3.94 7.34
C ILE A 97 9.63 2.94 8.49
N VAL A 98 9.72 1.63 8.20
CA VAL A 98 9.59 0.59 9.23
C VAL A 98 10.69 0.68 10.29
N ALA A 99 11.93 0.95 9.88
CA ALA A 99 13.05 1.16 10.79
C ALA A 99 12.81 2.36 11.73
N ASP A 100 12.47 3.52 11.18
CA ASP A 100 12.24 4.75 11.95
C ASP A 100 11.08 4.56 12.95
N LEU A 101 9.99 3.90 12.55
CA LEU A 101 8.87 3.56 13.44
C LEU A 101 9.29 2.59 14.55
N ALA A 102 10.03 1.53 14.22
CA ALA A 102 10.49 0.55 15.20
C ALA A 102 11.43 1.20 16.24
N PHE A 103 12.31 2.10 15.80
CA PHE A 103 13.18 2.87 16.68
C PHE A 103 12.39 3.77 17.63
N TRP A 104 11.35 4.43 17.13
CA TRP A 104 10.45 5.23 17.95
C TRP A 104 9.71 4.40 18.99
N THR A 105 9.16 3.25 18.62
CA THR A 105 8.48 2.33 19.54
C THR A 105 9.41 1.80 20.64
N LEU A 106 10.66 1.48 20.30
CA LEU A 106 11.68 1.11 21.30
C LEU A 106 11.99 2.28 22.26
N SER A 107 12.07 3.49 21.72
CA SER A 107 12.32 4.71 22.51
C SER A 107 11.17 4.98 23.48
N GLN A 108 9.91 4.85 23.05
CA GLN A 108 8.74 4.98 23.91
C GLN A 108 8.73 4.00 25.07
N ARG A 109 9.13 2.75 24.81
CA ARG A 109 9.19 1.72 25.87
C ARG A 109 10.18 2.09 26.97
N ARG A 110 11.37 2.57 26.58
CA ARG A 110 12.47 2.82 27.54
C ARG A 110 12.37 4.19 28.19
N GLN A 111 11.95 5.21 27.45
CA GLN A 111 11.95 6.61 27.86
C GLN A 111 10.66 7.31 27.41
N PRO A 112 9.48 6.94 27.94
CA PRO A 112 8.20 7.45 27.47
C PRO A 112 8.09 8.98 27.57
N GLY A 113 8.75 9.60 28.56
CA GLY A 113 8.76 11.06 28.72
C GLY A 113 9.65 11.82 27.74
N SER A 114 10.60 11.14 27.08
CA SER A 114 11.53 11.74 26.12
C SER A 114 11.28 11.28 24.68
N ALA A 115 10.35 10.34 24.47
CA ALA A 115 10.04 9.72 23.18
C ALA A 115 8.99 10.52 22.37
N ASP A 116 9.09 11.84 22.43
CA ASP A 116 8.30 12.72 21.56
C ASP A 116 8.70 12.47 20.09
N PRO A 117 7.74 12.33 19.16
CA PRO A 117 8.03 12.29 17.72
C PRO A 117 8.99 13.38 17.22
N ASP A 118 8.99 14.55 17.86
CA ASP A 118 9.87 15.68 17.50
C ASP A 118 11.32 15.51 17.99
N THR A 119 11.56 14.72 19.04
CA THR A 119 12.90 14.49 19.60
C THR A 119 13.57 13.25 19.03
N VAL A 120 12.78 12.22 18.68
CA VAL A 120 13.30 10.95 18.18
C VAL A 120 13.62 11.06 16.68
N PRO A 121 14.87 10.77 16.25
CA PRO A 121 15.26 10.85 14.84
C PRO A 121 14.35 9.99 13.95
N GLY A 122 13.82 10.61 12.90
CA GLY A 122 13.01 9.93 11.88
C GLY A 122 11.54 9.69 12.26
N ALA A 123 11.16 9.72 13.54
CA ALA A 123 9.80 9.40 14.00
C ALA A 123 8.73 10.31 13.37
N LYS A 124 8.89 11.62 13.46
CA LYS A 124 7.97 12.60 12.83
C LYS A 124 7.83 12.38 11.32
N GLN A 125 8.93 12.10 10.63
CA GLN A 125 8.92 11.90 9.18
C GLN A 125 8.18 10.61 8.84
N ALA A 126 8.42 9.54 9.59
CA ALA A 126 7.74 8.26 9.40
C ALA A 126 6.23 8.37 9.63
N LEU A 127 5.80 9.04 10.70
CA LEU A 127 4.37 9.29 10.96
C LEU A 127 3.71 10.13 9.87
N ALA A 128 4.36 11.21 9.44
CA ALA A 128 3.85 12.03 8.34
C ALA A 128 3.80 11.27 7.00
N GLU A 129 4.72 10.33 6.78
CA GLU A 129 4.69 9.43 5.61
C GLU A 129 3.54 8.43 5.71
N LEU A 130 3.25 7.87 6.89
CA LEU A 130 2.08 7.01 7.09
C LEU A 130 0.77 7.75 6.80
N ASP A 131 0.63 8.99 7.27
CA ASP A 131 -0.56 9.80 6.98
C ASP A 131 -0.71 10.05 5.47
N ARG A 132 0.39 10.41 4.79
CA ARG A 132 0.39 10.61 3.33
C ARG A 132 0.09 9.34 2.55
N LEU A 133 0.54 8.18 3.03
CA LEU A 133 0.21 6.88 2.45
C LEU A 133 -1.27 6.54 2.66
N ARG A 134 -1.81 6.86 3.83
CA ARG A 134 -3.22 6.64 4.18
C ARG A 134 -4.15 7.49 3.32
N ASP A 135 -3.81 8.76 3.14
CA ASP A 135 -4.60 9.72 2.37
C ASP A 135 -4.39 9.54 0.85
N GLY A 136 -3.36 8.81 0.46
CA GLY A 136 -3.01 8.54 -0.95
C GLY A 136 -2.27 9.69 -1.64
N ASP A 137 -1.87 10.71 -0.89
CA ASP A 137 -1.03 11.83 -1.35
C ASP A 137 0.34 11.36 -1.84
N ARG A 138 0.83 10.25 -1.28
CA ARG A 138 2.09 9.65 -1.70
C ARG A 138 1.89 8.18 -2.03
N ILE A 139 2.52 7.79 -3.12
CA ILE A 139 2.44 6.44 -3.67
C ILE A 139 3.85 5.83 -3.76
N PHE A 140 3.93 4.51 -3.63
CA PHE A 140 5.13 3.77 -3.97
C PHE A 140 5.26 3.66 -5.50
N PRO A 141 6.51 3.64 -6.02
CA PRO A 141 6.76 3.61 -7.47
C PRO A 141 6.57 2.19 -8.03
N LEU A 142 5.31 1.74 -8.12
CA LEU A 142 4.94 0.52 -8.85
C LEU A 142 4.61 0.88 -10.31
N GLN A 143 4.91 -0.03 -11.24
CA GLN A 143 4.68 0.21 -12.68
C GLN A 143 3.19 0.46 -12.97
N GLU A 144 2.32 -0.26 -12.27
CA GLU A 144 0.86 -0.13 -12.34
C GLU A 144 0.41 1.25 -11.87
N SER A 145 1.03 1.77 -10.81
CA SER A 145 0.75 3.13 -10.30
C SER A 145 1.20 4.20 -11.29
N ALA A 146 2.32 3.99 -11.99
CA ALA A 146 2.77 4.89 -13.06
C ALA A 146 1.81 4.89 -14.26
N ASN A 147 1.29 3.71 -14.63
CA ASN A 147 0.35 3.56 -15.75
C ASN A 147 -1.03 4.16 -15.45
N ALA A 148 -1.52 4.06 -14.20
CA ALA A 148 -2.83 4.59 -13.81
C ALA A 148 -2.89 6.13 -13.80
N GLY A 149 -1.75 6.81 -13.68
CA GLY A 149 -1.66 8.28 -13.72
C GLY A 149 -1.74 8.87 -15.13
N LEU A 150 -1.62 8.05 -16.18
CA LEU A 150 -1.78 8.49 -17.55
C LEU A 150 -3.26 8.37 -17.93
N PRO A 151 -3.95 9.47 -18.27
CA PRO A 151 -5.28 9.38 -18.85
C PRO A 151 -5.17 8.51 -20.10
N SER A 152 -5.82 7.34 -20.13
CA SER A 152 -5.97 6.63 -21.39
C SER A 152 -6.94 7.47 -22.23
N THR A 153 -6.40 8.34 -23.07
CA THR A 153 -7.16 8.95 -24.16
C THR A 153 -7.49 7.82 -25.11
N SER A 154 -8.55 7.04 -24.81
CA SER A 154 -9.25 6.34 -25.88
C SER A 154 -9.83 7.46 -26.73
N ASP A 155 -9.17 7.78 -27.83
CA ASP A 155 -9.79 8.63 -28.83
C ASP A 155 -11.14 8.00 -29.13
N PRO A 156 -12.26 8.72 -28.91
CA PRO A 156 -13.57 8.18 -29.21
C PRO A 156 -13.54 7.79 -30.69
N ASP A 157 -13.70 6.50 -30.96
CA ASP A 157 -13.75 5.99 -32.33
C ASP A 157 -14.89 6.74 -33.05
N PRO A 158 -14.57 7.58 -34.06
CA PRO A 158 -15.59 8.37 -34.75
C PRO A 158 -16.60 7.48 -35.49
N SER A 159 -16.32 6.19 -35.68
CA SER A 159 -17.28 5.22 -36.22
C SER A 159 -18.35 4.76 -35.22
N GLN A 160 -18.13 4.96 -33.91
CA GLN A 160 -19.10 4.63 -32.85
C GLN A 160 -19.96 5.83 -32.41
N GLN A 161 -19.60 7.05 -32.83
CA GLN A 161 -20.50 8.20 -32.70
C GLN A 161 -21.57 8.10 -33.78
N ALA A 162 -22.61 7.29 -33.51
CA ALA A 162 -23.86 7.39 -34.23
C ALA A 162 -24.31 8.85 -34.21
N ASN A 163 -24.28 9.49 -35.37
CA ASN A 163 -24.58 10.90 -35.52
C ASN A 163 -25.97 11.18 -34.92
N PRO A 164 -26.09 11.92 -33.80
CA PRO A 164 -27.36 12.10 -33.10
C PRO A 164 -28.40 12.86 -33.93
N LEU A 165 -27.98 13.48 -35.03
CA LEU A 165 -28.87 14.07 -36.03
C LEU A 165 -29.61 13.02 -36.88
N ILE A 166 -29.01 11.85 -37.11
CA ILE A 166 -29.64 10.77 -37.89
C ILE A 166 -30.69 10.04 -37.02
N THR A 167 -30.36 9.74 -35.75
CA THR A 167 -31.25 8.99 -34.85
C THR A 167 -32.50 9.77 -34.44
N ASN A 168 -32.45 11.11 -34.43
CA ASN A 168 -33.61 11.95 -34.11
C ASN A 168 -34.50 12.26 -35.34
N ALA A 169 -34.03 12.00 -36.56
CA ALA A 169 -34.79 12.25 -37.78
C ALA A 169 -35.78 11.13 -38.13
N GLU A 170 -35.60 9.91 -37.59
CA GLU A 170 -36.49 8.76 -37.85
C GLU A 170 -37.93 8.99 -37.41
N ARG A 171 -38.18 9.91 -36.47
CA ARG A 171 -39.53 10.23 -35.99
C ARG A 171 -40.22 11.35 -36.77
N PHE A 172 -39.51 12.05 -37.66
CA PHE A 172 -40.07 13.18 -38.43
C PHE A 172 -40.46 12.83 -39.87
N PHE A 173 -39.94 11.73 -40.42
CA PHE A 173 -40.40 11.24 -41.72
C PHE A 173 -41.53 10.25 -41.50
N GLY A 174 -42.76 10.74 -41.60
CA GLY A 174 -43.97 9.92 -41.55
C GLY A 174 -43.85 8.76 -42.53
N THR A 175 -43.85 7.54 -42.00
CA THR A 175 -43.93 6.30 -42.79
C THR A 175 -45.14 6.41 -43.71
N HIS A 176 -44.90 6.62 -45.00
CA HIS A 176 -45.94 6.43 -46.00
C HIS A 176 -46.35 4.95 -45.92
N ARG A 177 -47.51 4.71 -45.32
CA ARG A 177 -48.21 3.42 -45.39
C ARG A 177 -48.51 3.20 -46.87
N GLN A 178 -47.58 2.58 -47.57
CA GLN A 178 -47.78 2.11 -48.93
C GLN A 178 -48.76 0.93 -48.82
N GLY A 179 -50.05 1.26 -48.92
CA GLY A 179 -51.13 0.29 -48.92
C GLY A 179 -51.00 -0.61 -50.14
N TYR A 180 -50.34 -1.75 -49.97
CA TYR A 180 -50.34 -2.81 -50.98
C TYR A 180 -51.36 -3.88 -50.64
N ASN A 181 -52.36 -3.95 -51.52
CA ASN A 181 -53.01 -5.13 -52.06
C ASN A 181 -53.68 -6.12 -51.09
N ARG A 182 -55.01 -6.04 -51.05
CA ARG A 182 -55.87 -7.19 -50.75
C ARG A 182 -55.73 -8.23 -51.88
N PRO A 183 -55.41 -9.51 -51.60
CA PRO A 183 -55.58 -10.56 -52.59
C PRO A 183 -57.08 -10.85 -52.81
N TYR A 184 -57.48 -10.77 -54.08
CA TYR A 184 -58.78 -11.14 -54.60
C TYR A 184 -59.03 -12.64 -54.36
N ARG A 185 -60.16 -13.00 -53.73
CA ARG A 185 -60.60 -14.38 -53.52
C ARG A 185 -61.69 -14.71 -54.55
N PRO A 186 -61.42 -15.51 -55.60
CA PRO A 186 -62.47 -16.02 -56.46
C PRO A 186 -63.13 -17.22 -55.79
N GLY A 187 -64.46 -17.21 -55.75
CA GLY A 187 -65.28 -18.33 -55.31
C GLY A 187 -65.29 -19.47 -56.33
N GLY A 188 -65.54 -20.67 -55.83
CA GLY A 188 -65.77 -21.88 -56.62
C GLY A 188 -66.64 -22.83 -55.82
N TYR A 189 -67.85 -23.02 -56.36
CA TYR A 189 -68.91 -24.02 -56.18
C TYR A 189 -68.72 -25.18 -55.18
#